data_AF-A0A833HL39-F1
#
_entry.id   AF-A0A833HL39-F1
#
_cell.length_a   1.000
_cell.length_b   1.000
_cell.length_c   1.000
_cell.angle_alpha   90.00
_cell.angle_beta   90.00
_cell.angle_gamma   90.00
#
_symmetry.space_group_name_H-M   'P 1'
#
loop_
_entity.id
_entity.type
_entity.pdbx_description
1 polymer ?
#
loop_
_entity_poly.entity_id
_entity_poly.type
_entity_poly.pdbx_seq_one_letter_code
_entity_poly.pdbx_strand_id
1 'polypeptide(L)'
;MILSYLKARYEDTFNMNELVLEVNKQIGTSYNSIKPGMTTLFSDILYNEPSLYWNRDIRLKTYTELTNLLVNNRSSINELPDESIEHFLIGYKAYIEITETLSILDGFGEDDHIKARMHYIPTYTTLVEGCLTNLYRAIILFLNETTTKDFASQKKLRGILDVLASNGFEFLTSDINVNIRNAINHGGIVIRRGSIGYEIHFTYTESRMPKTDILKIYELKEVLDKIYDLCSAVILSSIQFIQENFDLIKIGFTEPNKLHFDILALNLSYPTSRCNYISLSPDGKQINLDFVVKDIKRTKISELATFILPIVYNKYPDFDQYMILVSNERTNTCWIRYKKTELMDIINRKRSFAEVLKDCIERKDFVYWEPSDESINEMEVKYHRFNNFYFEDWNIKNIQDVSTIDSKKLKAEVFVGEDFDRSKIMSIANKTIEQLKSLKNVAQPTMRVKHGDMEADSIYLNIFRSDGRRGKNLLPNNTNFVCMIDYNLSGDTTLKFGGVTKSIWIQYRHERVGKIRLAWRE
;
A
#
# COMPACT_ATOMS: atom_id res chain seq x y z
N MET A 1 23.30 0.32 -28.34
CA MET A 1 22.63 -0.75 -29.12
C MET A 1 21.95 -1.79 -28.22
N ILE A 2 22.63 -2.42 -27.26
CA ILE A 2 21.97 -3.43 -26.38
C ILE A 2 20.94 -2.83 -25.43
N LEU A 3 21.21 -1.69 -24.78
CA LEU A 3 20.25 -1.04 -23.89
C LEU A 3 18.96 -0.63 -24.61
N SER A 4 19.08 -0.09 -25.84
CA SER A 4 17.94 0.24 -26.68
C SER A 4 17.09 -1.00 -27.03
N TYR A 5 17.76 -2.12 -27.32
CA TYR A 5 17.08 -3.40 -27.55
C TYR A 5 16.34 -3.87 -26.30
N LEU A 6 16.98 -3.86 -25.13
CA LEU A 6 16.35 -4.28 -23.87
C LEU A 6 15.15 -3.41 -23.51
N LYS A 7 15.27 -2.09 -23.73
CA LYS A 7 14.17 -1.15 -23.53
C LYS A 7 12.98 -1.46 -24.44
N ALA A 8 13.22 -1.67 -25.74
CA ALA A 8 12.16 -2.04 -26.69
C ALA A 8 11.50 -3.37 -26.32
N ARG A 9 12.28 -4.38 -25.91
CA ARG A 9 11.74 -5.67 -25.44
C ARG A 9 10.89 -5.55 -24.19
N TYR A 10 11.22 -4.62 -23.30
CA TYR A 10 10.41 -4.33 -22.12
C TYR A 10 9.12 -3.58 -22.50
N GLU A 11 9.21 -2.59 -23.38
CA GLU A 11 8.07 -1.86 -23.95
C GLU A 11 7.05 -2.79 -24.65
N ASP A 12 7.53 -3.82 -25.36
CA ASP A 12 6.69 -4.85 -26.03
C ASP A 12 5.85 -5.70 -25.06
N THR A 13 6.07 -5.61 -23.74
CA THR A 13 5.30 -6.38 -22.74
C THR A 13 3.90 -5.84 -22.48
N PHE A 14 3.58 -4.66 -23.03
CA PHE A 14 2.28 -4.01 -22.88
C PHE A 14 1.79 -3.45 -24.23
N ASN A 15 0.49 -3.55 -24.49
CA ASN A 15 -0.12 -3.06 -25.73
C ASN A 15 -0.26 -1.52 -25.70
N MET A 16 0.83 -0.81 -26.00
CA MET A 16 0.85 0.66 -26.02
C MET A 16 -0.16 1.26 -27.00
N ASN A 17 -0.43 0.59 -28.13
CA ASN A 17 -1.34 1.12 -29.15
C ASN A 17 -2.78 1.20 -28.64
N GLU A 18 -3.21 0.22 -27.86
CA GLU A 18 -4.54 0.21 -27.26
C GLU A 18 -4.72 1.35 -26.26
N LEU A 19 -3.72 1.59 -25.40
CA LEU A 19 -3.74 2.71 -24.47
C LEU A 19 -3.78 4.06 -25.21
N VAL A 20 -2.98 4.22 -26.28
CA VAL A 20 -2.96 5.46 -27.09
C VAL A 20 -4.34 5.73 -27.68
N LEU A 21 -5.00 4.71 -28.24
CA LEU A 21 -6.35 4.84 -28.81
C LEU A 21 -7.37 5.25 -27.74
N GLU A 22 -7.32 4.64 -26.55
CA GLU A 22 -8.25 4.97 -25.48
C GLU A 22 -8.01 6.37 -24.91
N VAL A 23 -6.75 6.78 -24.72
CA VAL A 23 -6.40 8.16 -24.33
C VAL A 23 -6.98 9.15 -25.34
N ASN A 24 -6.68 8.98 -26.63
CA ASN A 24 -7.17 9.87 -27.69
C ASN A 24 -8.70 9.99 -27.68
N LYS A 25 -9.39 8.87 -27.49
CA LYS A 25 -10.86 8.81 -27.41
C LYS A 25 -11.42 9.50 -26.16
N GLN A 26 -10.85 9.25 -24.98
CA GLN A 26 -11.42 9.72 -23.71
C GLN A 26 -11.16 11.21 -23.47
N ILE A 27 -9.99 11.73 -23.84
CA ILE A 27 -9.61 13.12 -23.59
C ILE A 27 -9.62 14.02 -24.84
N GLY A 28 -9.97 13.47 -26.01
CA GLY A 28 -10.13 14.22 -27.25
C GLY A 28 -8.82 14.72 -27.84
N THR A 29 -7.80 13.84 -27.87
CA THR A 29 -6.44 14.14 -28.35
C THR A 29 -6.07 13.27 -29.56
N SER A 30 -4.91 13.54 -30.17
CA SER A 30 -4.41 12.83 -31.35
C SER A 30 -2.94 12.44 -31.17
N TYR A 31 -2.62 11.78 -30.06
CA TYR A 31 -1.29 11.29 -29.79
C TYR A 31 -0.93 10.09 -30.67
N ASN A 32 0.29 10.09 -31.19
CA ASN A 32 0.88 8.93 -31.87
C ASN A 32 1.61 7.99 -30.89
N SER A 33 2.01 8.51 -29.72
CA SER A 33 2.75 7.77 -28.70
C SER A 33 2.60 8.44 -27.34
N ILE A 34 2.62 7.66 -26.27
CA ILE A 34 2.69 8.14 -24.88
C ILE A 34 4.14 8.15 -24.41
N LYS A 35 4.55 9.22 -23.71
CA LYS A 35 5.92 9.39 -23.20
C LYS A 35 6.18 8.41 -22.04
N PRO A 36 7.45 7.97 -21.83
CA PRO A 36 7.81 7.17 -20.68
C PRO A 36 7.33 7.80 -19.37
N GLY A 37 6.88 6.97 -18.42
CA GLY A 37 6.32 7.44 -17.16
C GLY A 37 4.85 7.86 -17.22
N MET A 38 4.34 8.29 -18.38
CA MET A 38 2.92 8.68 -18.52
C MET A 38 2.00 7.48 -18.73
N THR A 39 2.52 6.35 -19.25
CA THR A 39 1.76 5.13 -19.54
C THR A 39 0.94 4.64 -18.36
N THR A 40 1.59 4.45 -17.20
CA THR A 40 0.91 3.94 -16.00
C THR A 40 -0.04 5.00 -15.43
N LEU A 41 0.34 6.27 -15.47
CA LEU A 41 -0.51 7.37 -14.99
C LEU A 41 -1.83 7.46 -15.76
N PHE A 42 -1.78 7.43 -17.09
CA PHE A 42 -2.99 7.39 -17.91
C PHE A 42 -3.81 6.13 -17.64
N SER A 43 -3.16 4.96 -17.58
CA SER A 43 -3.87 3.70 -17.35
C SER A 43 -4.60 3.69 -16.01
N ASP A 44 -3.99 4.23 -14.95
CA ASP A 44 -4.57 4.24 -13.61
C ASP A 44 -5.85 5.05 -13.53
N ILE A 45 -5.92 6.17 -14.25
CA ILE A 45 -7.10 7.04 -14.27
C ILE A 45 -8.15 6.51 -15.26
N LEU A 46 -7.75 5.94 -16.40
CA LEU A 46 -8.71 5.61 -17.47
C LEU A 46 -9.34 4.22 -17.36
N TYR A 47 -8.73 3.27 -16.63
CA TYR A 47 -9.23 1.89 -16.58
C TYR A 47 -9.67 1.39 -15.21
N ASN A 48 -9.26 2.05 -14.12
CA ASN A 48 -9.51 1.53 -12.77
C ASN A 48 -10.69 2.25 -12.12
N GLU A 49 -11.64 1.51 -11.55
CA GLU A 49 -12.65 2.10 -10.65
C GLU A 49 -12.06 2.28 -9.24
N PRO A 50 -12.41 3.36 -8.52
CA PRO A 50 -13.28 4.47 -8.94
C PRO A 50 -12.58 5.57 -9.78
N SER A 51 -11.29 5.45 -10.09
CA SER A 51 -10.52 6.49 -10.80
C SER A 51 -11.03 6.91 -12.18
N LEU A 52 -11.77 6.04 -12.87
CA LEU A 52 -12.39 6.35 -14.16
C LEU A 52 -13.51 7.39 -14.07
N TYR A 53 -13.98 7.71 -12.85
CA TYR A 53 -14.87 8.83 -12.59
C TYR A 53 -14.06 10.10 -12.36
N TRP A 54 -14.33 11.12 -13.17
CA TRP A 54 -13.69 12.43 -13.09
C TRP A 54 -14.56 13.50 -13.72
N ASN A 55 -14.45 14.73 -13.22
CA ASN A 55 -15.21 15.85 -13.73
C ASN A 55 -14.58 16.38 -15.04
N ARG A 56 -15.30 16.21 -16.17
CA ARG A 56 -14.82 16.58 -17.51
C ARG A 56 -14.53 18.07 -17.68
N ASP A 57 -15.39 18.92 -17.13
CA ASP A 57 -15.29 20.37 -17.25
C ASP A 57 -14.10 20.89 -16.44
N ILE A 58 -13.95 20.39 -15.21
CA ILE A 58 -12.80 20.71 -14.36
C ILE A 58 -11.51 20.27 -15.03
N ARG A 59 -11.47 19.07 -15.62
CA ARG A 59 -10.29 18.60 -16.36
C ARG A 59 -9.96 19.55 -17.52
N LEU A 60 -10.95 19.89 -18.35
CA LEU A 60 -10.73 20.76 -19.50
C LEU A 60 -10.22 22.14 -19.10
N LYS A 61 -10.84 22.76 -18.09
CA LYS A 61 -10.45 24.08 -17.59
C LYS A 61 -9.06 24.04 -16.98
N THR A 62 -8.74 23.03 -16.17
CA THR A 62 -7.40 22.89 -15.57
C THR A 62 -6.32 22.79 -16.64
N TYR A 63 -6.51 21.90 -17.61
CA TYR A 63 -5.58 21.75 -18.73
C TYR A 63 -5.42 23.07 -19.53
N THR A 64 -6.53 23.75 -19.80
CA THR A 64 -6.55 25.01 -20.56
C THR A 64 -5.79 26.11 -19.83
N GLU A 65 -6.02 26.29 -18.53
CA GLU A 65 -5.34 27.32 -17.74
C GLU A 65 -3.85 27.03 -17.57
N LEU A 66 -3.44 25.77 -17.37
CA LEU A 66 -2.02 25.39 -17.37
C LEU A 66 -1.33 25.70 -18.71
N THR A 67 -2.03 25.41 -19.82
CA THR A 67 -1.53 25.69 -21.17
C THR A 67 -1.43 27.19 -21.43
N ASN A 68 -2.45 27.95 -21.07
CA ASN A 68 -2.46 29.41 -21.19
C ASN A 68 -1.32 30.04 -20.37
N LEU A 69 -1.09 29.53 -19.15
CA LEU A 69 0.00 29.97 -18.29
C LEU A 69 1.36 29.79 -18.96
N LEU A 70 1.59 28.62 -19.58
CA LEU A 70 2.82 28.32 -20.30
C LEU A 70 2.98 29.17 -21.57
N VAL A 71 1.92 29.30 -22.37
CA VAL A 71 1.95 30.03 -23.64
C VAL A 71 2.20 31.52 -23.41
N ASN A 72 1.52 32.12 -22.42
CA ASN A 72 1.64 33.55 -22.11
C ASN A 72 3.01 33.91 -21.50
N ASN A 73 3.73 32.93 -20.95
CA ASN A 73 5.01 33.13 -20.27
C ASN A 73 6.16 32.35 -20.91
N ARG A 74 6.01 31.97 -22.20
CA ARG A 74 6.96 31.08 -22.89
C ARG A 74 8.38 31.64 -22.97
N SER A 75 8.54 32.97 -22.94
CA SER A 75 9.85 33.62 -22.91
C SER A 75 10.61 33.41 -21.59
N SER A 76 9.89 33.13 -20.50
CA SER A 76 10.43 33.04 -19.14
C SER A 76 10.54 31.61 -18.65
N ILE A 77 9.69 30.70 -19.15
CA ILE A 77 9.64 29.29 -18.72
C ILE A 77 10.47 28.44 -19.68
N ASN A 78 11.64 27.99 -19.22
CA ASN A 78 12.52 27.08 -19.97
C ASN A 78 12.48 25.63 -19.47
N GLU A 79 11.89 25.40 -18.30
CA GLU A 79 11.74 24.08 -17.66
C GLU A 79 10.59 24.11 -16.65
N LEU A 80 10.04 22.94 -16.32
CA LEU A 80 9.08 22.80 -15.22
C LEU A 80 9.85 22.70 -13.89
N PRO A 81 9.43 23.41 -12.82
CA PRO A 81 10.10 23.33 -11.53
C PRO A 81 10.11 21.90 -10.96
N ASP A 82 11.27 21.44 -10.52
CA ASP A 82 11.44 20.12 -9.89
C ASP A 82 10.49 19.94 -8.69
N GLU A 83 10.32 20.97 -7.86
CA GLU A 83 9.38 20.95 -6.73
C GLU A 83 7.91 20.82 -7.18
N SER A 84 7.57 21.38 -8.35
CA SER A 84 6.22 21.22 -8.92
C SER A 84 5.97 19.76 -9.30
N ILE A 85 6.94 19.13 -9.97
CA ILE A 85 6.88 17.71 -10.30
C ILE A 85 6.85 16.85 -9.04
N GLU A 86 7.68 17.15 -8.04
CA GLU A 86 7.68 16.44 -6.76
C GLU A 86 6.30 16.47 -6.08
N HIS A 87 5.70 17.66 -5.96
CA HIS A 87 4.37 17.79 -5.38
C HIS A 87 3.28 17.09 -6.21
N PHE A 88 3.38 17.10 -7.54
CA PHE A 88 2.48 16.32 -8.39
C PHE A 88 2.59 14.82 -8.09
N LEU A 89 3.82 14.29 -7.99
CA LEU A 89 4.07 12.87 -7.69
C LEU A 89 3.59 12.50 -6.28
N ILE A 90 3.78 13.37 -5.29
CA ILE A 90 3.25 13.16 -3.93
C ILE A 90 1.72 13.10 -3.97
N GLY A 91 1.07 14.05 -4.65
CA GLY A 91 -0.39 14.09 -4.79
C GLY A 91 -0.94 12.84 -5.49
N TYR A 92 -0.31 12.44 -6.61
CA TYR A 92 -0.68 11.23 -7.33
C TYR A 92 -0.47 9.95 -6.50
N LYS A 93 0.64 9.81 -5.77
CA LYS A 93 0.84 8.65 -4.88
C LYS A 93 -0.19 8.60 -3.76
N ALA A 94 -0.46 9.74 -3.12
CA ALA A 94 -1.52 9.83 -2.11
C ALA A 94 -2.88 9.44 -2.69
N TYR A 95 -3.18 9.87 -3.91
CA TYR A 95 -4.39 9.48 -4.62
C TYR A 95 -4.49 7.96 -4.80
N ILE A 96 -3.44 7.29 -5.29
CA ILE A 96 -3.45 5.83 -5.48
C ILE A 96 -3.67 5.07 -4.15
N GLU A 97 -3.00 5.47 -3.07
CA GLU A 97 -3.18 4.87 -1.74
C GLU A 97 -4.63 5.06 -1.21
N ILE A 98 -5.21 6.24 -1.47
CA ILE A 98 -6.61 6.52 -1.13
C ILE A 98 -7.55 5.64 -1.97
N THR A 99 -7.29 5.49 -3.27
CA THR A 99 -8.04 4.60 -4.17
C THR A 99 -8.03 3.16 -3.65
N GLU A 100 -6.86 2.62 -3.28
CA GLU A 100 -6.75 1.27 -2.71
C GLU A 100 -7.55 1.14 -1.40
N THR A 101 -7.47 2.16 -0.54
CA THR A 101 -8.24 2.23 0.71
C THR A 101 -9.75 2.24 0.44
N LEU A 102 -10.21 3.03 -0.53
CA LEU A 102 -11.62 3.08 -0.97
C LEU A 102 -12.09 1.72 -1.47
N SER A 103 -11.33 1.08 -2.36
CA SER A 103 -11.66 -0.26 -2.89
C SER A 103 -11.72 -1.33 -1.80
N ILE A 104 -10.93 -1.20 -0.72
CA ILE A 104 -11.02 -2.08 0.46
C ILE A 104 -12.29 -1.77 1.25
N LEU A 105 -12.51 -0.50 1.60
CA LEU A 105 -13.55 -0.09 2.56
C LEU A 105 -14.97 -0.09 1.97
N ASP A 106 -15.14 0.13 0.67
CA ASP A 106 -16.44 0.09 0.00
C ASP A 106 -17.00 -1.34 -0.07
N GLY A 107 -16.15 -2.36 0.03
CA GLY A 107 -16.55 -3.76 0.17
C GLY A 107 -17.17 -4.12 1.52
N PHE A 108 -17.14 -3.22 2.52
CA PHE A 108 -17.72 -3.50 3.84
C PHE A 108 -19.23 -3.25 3.86
N GLY A 109 -19.99 -4.26 4.24
CA GLY A 109 -21.43 -4.17 4.54
C GLY A 109 -21.76 -3.61 5.94
N GLU A 110 -20.89 -2.78 6.51
CA GLU A 110 -21.04 -2.25 7.87
C GLU A 110 -22.07 -1.11 7.99
N ASP A 111 -22.52 -0.85 9.23
CA ASP A 111 -23.43 0.25 9.56
C ASP A 111 -22.84 1.62 9.17
N ASP A 112 -23.71 2.51 8.70
CA ASP A 112 -23.33 3.84 8.21
C ASP A 112 -22.54 4.65 9.25
N HIS A 113 -22.82 4.50 10.56
CA HIS A 113 -22.06 5.16 11.62
C HIS A 113 -20.60 4.70 11.66
N ILE A 114 -20.36 3.41 11.49
CA ILE A 114 -19.02 2.82 11.46
C ILE A 114 -18.29 3.30 10.21
N LYS A 115 -18.98 3.29 9.04
CA LYS A 115 -18.43 3.83 7.79
C LYS A 115 -18.06 5.30 7.92
N ALA A 116 -18.92 6.13 8.51
CA ALA A 116 -18.61 7.54 8.72
C ALA A 116 -17.33 7.73 9.55
N ARG A 117 -17.17 6.97 10.64
CA ARG A 117 -16.02 7.10 11.56
C ARG A 117 -14.72 6.56 11.00
N MET A 118 -14.77 5.37 10.40
CA MET A 118 -13.59 4.61 10.02
C MET A 118 -13.17 4.86 8.56
N HIS A 119 -14.11 5.29 7.71
CA HIS A 119 -13.92 5.44 6.27
C HIS A 119 -14.09 6.89 5.81
N TYR A 120 -15.32 7.42 5.86
CA TYR A 120 -15.63 8.67 5.17
C TYR A 120 -14.90 9.90 5.73
N ILE A 121 -14.90 10.09 7.05
CA ILE A 121 -14.23 11.22 7.69
C ILE A 121 -12.70 11.18 7.47
N PRO A 122 -11.99 10.06 7.76
CA PRO A 122 -10.56 9.95 7.47
C PRO A 122 -10.22 10.15 5.98
N THR A 123 -11.03 9.57 5.08
CA THR A 123 -10.83 9.70 3.63
C THR A 123 -10.95 11.14 3.17
N TYR A 124 -11.93 11.91 3.69
CA TYR A 124 -12.10 13.32 3.35
C TYR A 124 -10.83 14.12 3.67
N THR A 125 -10.31 13.95 4.89
CA THR A 125 -9.09 14.65 5.31
C THR A 125 -7.90 14.24 4.46
N THR A 126 -7.75 12.96 4.16
CA THR A 126 -6.62 12.45 3.35
C THR A 126 -6.70 12.94 1.90
N LEU A 127 -7.89 13.03 1.31
CA LEU A 127 -8.10 13.64 -0.01
C LEU A 127 -7.72 15.12 -0.02
N VAL A 128 -8.24 15.90 0.93
CA VAL A 128 -8.02 17.36 0.94
C VAL A 128 -6.58 17.72 1.31
N GLU A 129 -6.02 17.10 2.35
CA GLU A 129 -4.69 17.45 2.88
C GLU A 129 -3.55 16.66 2.22
N GLY A 130 -3.76 15.38 1.94
CA GLY A 130 -2.74 14.49 1.39
C GLY A 130 -2.64 14.59 -0.13
N CYS A 131 -3.76 14.52 -0.83
CA CYS A 131 -3.79 14.54 -2.30
C CYS A 131 -3.89 15.97 -2.86
N LEU A 132 -5.03 16.63 -2.62
CA LEU A 132 -5.42 17.86 -3.31
C LEU A 132 -4.49 19.03 -3.00
N THR A 133 -4.09 19.18 -1.73
CA THR A 133 -3.11 20.20 -1.33
C THR A 133 -1.79 20.03 -2.10
N ASN A 134 -1.32 18.81 -2.34
CA ASN A 134 -0.09 18.57 -3.11
C ASN A 134 -0.28 18.84 -4.61
N LEU A 135 -1.41 18.42 -5.19
CA LEU A 135 -1.73 18.75 -6.58
C LEU A 135 -1.81 20.27 -6.79
N TYR A 136 -2.43 20.99 -5.87
CA TYR A 136 -2.52 22.45 -5.92
C TYR A 136 -1.18 23.14 -5.69
N ARG A 137 -0.34 22.59 -4.83
CA ARG A 137 1.05 23.04 -4.68
C ARG A 137 1.83 22.89 -5.97
N ALA A 138 1.65 21.81 -6.72
CA ALA A 138 2.27 21.65 -8.03
C ALA A 138 1.88 22.79 -8.99
N ILE A 139 0.58 23.12 -9.07
CA ILE A 139 0.07 24.23 -9.88
C ILE A 139 0.62 25.58 -9.40
N ILE A 140 0.61 25.83 -8.08
CA ILE A 140 1.11 27.09 -7.49
C ILE A 140 2.59 27.29 -7.76
N LEU A 141 3.41 26.25 -7.64
CA LEU A 141 4.83 26.34 -7.92
C LEU A 141 5.10 26.65 -9.40
N PHE A 142 4.27 26.12 -10.29
CA PHE A 142 4.33 26.50 -11.71
C PHE A 142 3.88 27.95 -11.95
N LEU A 143 2.81 28.41 -11.28
CA LEU A 143 2.37 29.81 -11.28
C LEU A 143 3.44 30.77 -10.72
N ASN A 144 4.21 30.32 -9.73
CA ASN A 144 5.25 31.13 -9.09
C ASN A 144 6.33 31.56 -10.09
N GLU A 145 6.63 30.73 -11.09
CA GLU A 145 7.60 31.05 -12.15
C GLU A 145 7.14 32.15 -13.11
N THR A 146 5.85 32.48 -13.10
CA THR A 146 5.27 33.48 -14.01
C THR A 146 5.02 34.82 -13.33
N THR A 147 5.44 34.98 -12.08
CA THR A 147 5.16 36.17 -11.29
C THR A 147 6.34 36.55 -10.40
N THR A 148 6.35 37.80 -9.93
CA THR A 148 7.29 38.27 -8.91
C THR A 148 6.76 38.07 -7.49
N LYS A 149 5.52 37.60 -7.33
CA LYS A 149 4.91 37.30 -6.04
C LYS A 149 5.43 35.96 -5.52
N ASP A 150 5.74 35.89 -4.22
CA ASP A 150 6.13 34.65 -3.55
C ASP A 150 4.88 33.82 -3.17
N PHE A 151 4.29 33.16 -4.17
CA PHE A 151 3.20 32.21 -3.94
C PHE A 151 3.70 30.88 -3.34
N ALA A 152 4.95 30.52 -3.58
CA ALA A 152 5.58 29.32 -3.03
C ALA A 152 5.62 29.30 -1.49
N SER A 153 5.59 30.46 -0.82
CA SER A 153 5.48 30.56 0.65
C SER A 153 4.15 30.05 1.23
N GLN A 154 3.09 29.97 0.43
CA GLN A 154 1.77 29.55 0.91
C GLN A 154 1.69 28.02 1.07
N LYS A 155 1.71 27.57 2.34
CA LYS A 155 1.67 26.15 2.70
C LYS A 155 0.36 25.69 3.33
N LYS A 156 -0.50 26.62 3.76
CA LYS A 156 -1.80 26.30 4.37
C LYS A 156 -2.88 26.23 3.30
N LEU A 157 -3.78 25.24 3.41
CA LEU A 157 -4.89 25.03 2.48
C LEU A 157 -5.60 26.33 2.11
N ARG A 158 -6.02 27.14 3.09
CA ARG A 158 -6.74 28.39 2.79
C ARG A 158 -5.94 29.34 1.89
N GLY A 159 -4.65 29.56 2.20
CA GLY A 159 -3.79 30.41 1.38
C GLY A 159 -3.55 29.83 -0.02
N ILE A 160 -3.46 28.50 -0.14
CA ILE A 160 -3.39 27.81 -1.44
C ILE A 160 -4.65 28.06 -2.27
N LEU A 161 -5.83 27.92 -1.67
CA LEU A 161 -7.10 28.19 -2.35
C LEU A 161 -7.22 29.66 -2.78
N ASP A 162 -6.86 30.60 -1.89
CA ASP A 162 -6.93 32.02 -2.20
C ASP A 162 -5.99 32.40 -3.36
N VAL A 163 -4.78 31.80 -3.45
CA VAL A 163 -3.86 31.97 -4.58
C VAL A 163 -4.46 31.41 -5.87
N LEU A 164 -4.97 30.18 -5.86
CA LEU A 164 -5.54 29.55 -7.05
C LEU A 164 -6.74 30.36 -7.60
N ALA A 165 -7.69 30.72 -6.72
CA ALA A 165 -8.85 31.50 -7.10
C ALA A 165 -8.48 32.85 -7.74
N SER A 166 -7.47 33.53 -7.17
CA SER A 166 -6.99 34.82 -7.68
C SER A 166 -6.25 34.74 -9.02
N ASN A 167 -5.92 33.53 -9.51
CA ASN A 167 -5.13 33.31 -10.72
C ASN A 167 -5.87 32.41 -11.73
N GLY A 168 -7.20 32.48 -11.79
CA GLY A 168 -8.01 31.81 -12.82
C GLY A 168 -8.43 30.37 -12.49
N PHE A 169 -8.02 29.84 -11.34
CA PHE A 169 -8.35 28.48 -10.89
C PHE A 169 -9.48 28.43 -9.84
N GLU A 170 -10.40 29.39 -9.83
CA GLU A 170 -11.52 29.44 -8.87
C GLU A 170 -12.37 28.16 -8.89
N PHE A 171 -12.58 27.57 -10.07
CA PHE A 171 -13.34 26.33 -10.27
C PHE A 171 -12.72 25.10 -9.59
N LEU A 172 -11.44 25.16 -9.19
CA LEU A 172 -10.82 24.12 -8.37
C LEU A 172 -11.21 24.27 -6.89
N THR A 173 -11.51 25.49 -6.46
CA THR A 173 -11.63 25.82 -5.03
C THR A 173 -13.06 25.82 -4.51
N SER A 174 -14.05 25.92 -5.40
CA SER A 174 -15.46 26.17 -5.06
C SER A 174 -16.11 25.10 -4.19
N ASP A 175 -15.74 23.83 -4.39
CA ASP A 175 -16.37 22.69 -3.70
C ASP A 175 -15.63 22.26 -2.42
N ILE A 176 -14.55 22.97 -2.06
CA ILE A 176 -13.72 22.59 -0.90
C ILE A 176 -14.20 23.31 0.36
N ASN A 177 -14.81 22.54 1.26
CA ASN A 177 -15.23 23.05 2.55
C ASN A 177 -14.08 23.01 3.60
N VAL A 178 -13.33 24.11 3.69
CA VAL A 178 -12.25 24.29 4.69
C VAL A 178 -12.77 24.16 6.13
N ASN A 179 -14.05 24.46 6.38
CA ASN A 179 -14.63 24.39 7.71
C ASN A 179 -14.86 22.96 8.18
N ILE A 180 -15.34 22.07 7.30
CA ILE A 180 -15.41 20.62 7.58
C ILE A 180 -14.03 20.10 7.92
N ARG A 181 -13.02 20.44 7.10
CA ARG A 181 -11.63 20.05 7.37
C ARG A 181 -11.15 20.54 8.74
N ASN A 182 -11.40 21.81 9.06
CA ASN A 182 -11.00 22.41 10.34
C ASN A 182 -11.70 21.74 11.53
N ALA A 183 -12.99 21.43 11.42
CA ALA A 183 -13.71 20.68 12.43
C ALA A 183 -13.08 19.31 12.67
N ILE A 184 -12.70 18.60 11.59
CA ILE A 184 -12.03 17.29 11.70
C ILE A 184 -10.68 17.41 12.43
N ASN A 185 -9.80 18.30 11.99
CA ASN A 185 -8.46 18.45 12.55
C ASN A 185 -8.43 18.89 14.01
N HIS A 186 -9.46 19.61 14.46
CA HIS A 186 -9.57 20.09 15.84
C HIS A 186 -10.49 19.24 16.71
N GLY A 187 -10.93 18.06 16.22
CA GLY A 187 -11.76 17.12 16.98
C GLY A 187 -13.21 17.58 17.19
N GLY A 188 -13.67 18.58 16.44
CA GLY A 188 -15.02 19.13 16.47
C GLY A 188 -16.05 18.28 15.73
N ILE A 189 -15.95 16.95 15.79
CA ILE A 189 -16.89 16.04 15.12
C ILE A 189 -17.77 15.34 16.15
N VAL A 190 -19.09 15.43 15.97
CA VAL A 190 -20.06 14.63 16.72
C VAL A 190 -21.01 13.93 15.77
N ILE A 191 -21.05 12.60 15.82
CA ILE A 191 -22.05 11.81 15.08
C ILE A 191 -23.17 11.45 16.04
N ARG A 192 -24.40 11.79 15.68
CA ARG A 192 -25.59 11.54 16.49
C ARG A 192 -26.75 11.07 15.63
N ARG A 193 -27.75 10.46 16.27
CA ARG A 193 -28.97 10.05 15.59
C ARG A 193 -29.83 11.29 15.32
N GLY A 194 -30.13 11.54 14.05
CA GLY A 194 -31.05 12.59 13.60
C GLY A 194 -32.49 12.12 13.56
N SER A 195 -33.36 12.90 12.93
CA SER A 195 -34.76 12.51 12.69
C SER A 195 -34.88 11.36 11.68
N ILE A 196 -33.96 11.29 10.71
CA ILE A 196 -33.85 10.22 9.73
C ILE A 196 -32.36 9.80 9.66
N GLY A 197 -32.02 8.66 10.27
CA GLY A 197 -30.66 8.12 10.24
C GLY A 197 -29.68 8.86 11.17
N TYR A 198 -28.40 8.86 10.79
CA TYR A 198 -27.34 9.56 11.52
C TYR A 198 -26.97 10.87 10.82
N GLU A 199 -26.64 11.87 11.63
CA GLU A 199 -26.14 13.18 11.23
C GLU A 199 -24.75 13.41 11.84
N ILE A 200 -23.90 14.10 11.10
CA ILE A 200 -22.55 14.47 11.46
C ILE A 200 -22.50 15.98 11.68
N HIS A 201 -22.11 16.37 12.89
CA HIS A 201 -21.93 17.75 13.29
C HIS A 201 -20.46 18.13 13.19
N PHE A 202 -20.17 19.13 12.37
CA PHE A 202 -18.84 19.69 12.19
C PHE A 202 -18.78 21.06 12.89
N THR A 203 -18.26 21.08 14.12
CA THR A 203 -18.09 22.30 14.91
C THR A 203 -16.69 22.89 14.70
N TYR A 204 -16.64 24.15 14.29
CA TYR A 204 -15.41 24.90 14.03
C TYR A 204 -15.52 26.33 14.52
N THR A 205 -14.39 27.03 14.64
CA THR A 205 -14.38 28.44 15.05
C THR A 205 -14.21 29.35 13.85
N GLU A 206 -15.13 30.30 13.68
CA GLU A 206 -15.05 31.34 12.66
C GLU A 206 -15.33 32.69 13.32
N SER A 207 -14.47 33.69 13.08
CA SER A 207 -14.58 35.01 13.72
C SER A 207 -14.69 34.94 15.26
N ARG A 208 -13.93 34.02 15.88
CA ARG A 208 -13.92 33.72 17.33
C ARG A 208 -15.25 33.16 17.89
N MET A 209 -16.20 32.81 17.03
CA MET A 209 -17.47 32.20 17.43
C MET A 209 -17.53 30.74 16.97
N PRO A 210 -18.03 29.82 17.80
CA PRO A 210 -18.29 28.45 17.37
C PRO A 210 -19.45 28.45 16.37
N LYS A 211 -19.24 27.82 15.21
CA LYS A 211 -20.27 27.51 14.23
C LYS A 211 -20.35 26.00 14.06
N THR A 212 -21.46 25.51 13.52
CA THR A 212 -21.66 24.08 13.29
C THR A 212 -22.40 23.87 11.98
N ASP A 213 -21.76 23.13 11.08
CA ASP A 213 -22.39 22.58 9.89
C ASP A 213 -22.88 21.17 10.20
N ILE A 214 -24.03 20.80 9.63
CA ILE A 214 -24.65 19.50 9.83
C ILE A 214 -24.78 18.84 8.45
N LEU A 215 -24.25 17.63 8.32
CA LEU A 215 -24.43 16.79 7.14
C LEU A 215 -24.98 15.45 7.54
N LYS A 216 -25.85 14.88 6.72
CA LYS A 216 -26.18 13.45 6.79
C LYS A 216 -25.02 12.63 6.23
N ILE A 217 -24.97 11.35 6.59
CA ILE A 217 -23.88 10.47 6.16
C ILE A 217 -23.81 10.34 4.62
N TYR A 218 -24.95 10.24 3.94
CA TYR A 218 -24.97 10.17 2.48
C TYR A 218 -24.50 11.49 1.82
N GLU A 219 -24.77 12.64 2.45
CA GLU A 219 -24.31 13.95 1.96
C GLU A 219 -22.79 14.06 2.08
N LEU A 220 -22.20 13.55 3.17
CA LEU A 220 -20.75 13.45 3.29
C LEU A 220 -20.15 12.54 2.21
N LYS A 221 -20.81 11.41 1.88
CA LYS A 221 -20.38 10.54 0.78
C LYS A 221 -20.42 11.26 -0.57
N GLU A 222 -21.47 12.00 -0.88
CA GLU A 222 -21.53 12.80 -2.11
C GLU A 222 -20.43 13.87 -2.17
N VAL A 223 -20.10 14.49 -1.04
CA VAL A 223 -18.97 15.44 -0.95
C VAL A 223 -17.64 14.72 -1.21
N LEU A 224 -17.45 13.51 -0.69
CA LEU A 224 -16.26 12.70 -0.94
C LEU A 224 -16.11 12.35 -2.41
N ASP A 225 -17.17 11.83 -3.03
CA ASP A 225 -17.16 11.43 -4.44
C ASP A 225 -16.81 12.63 -5.34
N LYS A 226 -17.37 13.82 -5.05
CA LYS A 226 -17.02 15.06 -5.76
C LYS A 226 -15.56 15.47 -5.61
N ILE A 227 -15.00 15.38 -4.40
CA ILE A 227 -13.59 15.72 -4.15
C ILE A 227 -12.66 14.70 -4.79
N TYR A 228 -13.04 13.43 -4.79
CA TYR A 228 -12.31 12.36 -5.46
C TYR A 228 -12.27 12.61 -6.97
N ASP A 229 -13.42 12.84 -7.61
CA ASP A 229 -13.54 13.14 -9.04
C ASP A 229 -12.78 14.43 -9.43
N LEU A 230 -12.72 15.42 -8.53
CA LEU A 230 -11.90 16.62 -8.66
C LEU A 230 -10.40 16.27 -8.67
N CYS A 231 -9.94 15.42 -7.75
CA CYS A 231 -8.55 14.95 -7.74
C CYS A 231 -8.20 14.22 -9.04
N SER A 232 -9.05 13.27 -9.47
CA SER A 232 -8.90 12.51 -10.72
C SER A 232 -8.80 13.45 -11.93
N ALA A 233 -9.66 14.47 -12.00
CA ALA A 233 -9.67 15.47 -13.07
C ALA A 233 -8.37 16.30 -13.10
N VAL A 234 -7.89 16.77 -11.94
CA VAL A 234 -6.66 17.56 -11.83
C VAL A 234 -5.44 16.71 -12.19
N ILE A 235 -5.39 15.46 -11.73
CA ILE A 235 -4.33 14.51 -12.09
C ILE A 235 -4.32 14.29 -13.59
N LEU A 236 -5.46 13.93 -14.21
CA LEU A 236 -5.55 13.67 -15.65
C LEU A 236 -5.15 14.89 -16.48
N SER A 237 -5.54 16.09 -16.06
CA SER A 237 -5.13 17.35 -16.70
C SER A 237 -3.63 17.58 -16.63
N SER A 238 -3.04 17.29 -15.47
CA SER A 238 -1.60 17.44 -15.24
C SER A 238 -0.81 16.43 -16.05
N ILE A 239 -1.28 15.17 -16.12
CA ILE A 239 -0.70 14.12 -16.99
C ILE A 239 -0.74 14.58 -18.45
N GLN A 240 -1.89 15.08 -18.92
CA GLN A 240 -2.03 15.60 -20.28
C GLN A 240 -1.04 16.74 -20.56
N PHE A 241 -0.99 17.74 -19.67
CA PHE A 241 -0.09 18.89 -19.79
C PHE A 241 1.39 18.46 -19.82
N ILE A 242 1.79 17.53 -18.94
CA ILE A 242 3.15 16.99 -18.88
C ILE A 242 3.48 16.16 -20.14
N GLN A 243 2.55 15.32 -20.60
CA GLN A 243 2.71 14.51 -21.81
C GLN A 243 3.03 15.38 -23.04
N GLU A 244 2.35 16.54 -23.18
CA GLU A 244 2.55 17.47 -24.29
C GLU A 244 3.78 18.36 -24.13
N ASN A 245 4.24 18.56 -22.90
CA ASN A 245 5.38 19.43 -22.57
C ASN A 245 6.54 18.65 -21.94
N PHE A 246 6.67 17.36 -22.25
CA PHE A 246 7.60 16.45 -21.60
C PHE A 246 9.06 16.92 -21.71
N ASP A 247 9.40 17.60 -22.81
CA ASP A 247 10.74 18.14 -23.06
C ASP A 247 11.14 19.29 -22.11
N LEU A 248 10.18 19.84 -21.35
CA LEU A 248 10.44 20.83 -20.30
C LEU A 248 10.87 20.20 -18.96
N ILE A 249 10.80 18.88 -18.82
CA ILE A 249 11.30 18.19 -17.62
C ILE A 249 12.81 17.96 -17.79
N LYS A 250 13.61 18.72 -17.03
CA LYS A 250 15.10 18.68 -17.11
C LYS A 250 15.80 18.10 -15.89
N ILE A 251 15.06 17.36 -15.07
CA ILE A 251 15.53 16.77 -13.81
C ILE A 251 16.87 16.04 -14.00
N GLY A 252 17.91 16.58 -13.38
CA GLY A 252 19.29 16.12 -13.54
C GLY A 252 19.57 14.87 -12.70
N PHE A 253 19.86 13.74 -13.34
CA PHE A 253 20.07 12.45 -12.66
C PHE A 253 21.49 12.23 -12.11
N THR A 254 22.14 13.26 -11.57
CA THR A 254 23.54 13.18 -11.14
C THR A 254 23.72 12.45 -9.81
N GLU A 255 22.78 12.57 -8.88
CA GLU A 255 22.81 11.86 -7.59
C GLU A 255 21.48 11.16 -7.29
N PRO A 256 21.49 9.95 -6.68
CA PRO A 256 20.25 9.29 -6.29
C PRO A 256 19.52 10.08 -5.20
N ASN A 257 18.35 10.62 -5.51
CA ASN A 257 17.44 11.21 -4.52
C ASN A 257 16.02 10.66 -4.71
N LYS A 258 15.12 11.02 -3.79
CA LYS A 258 13.73 10.55 -3.80
C LYS A 258 13.00 10.88 -5.11
N LEU A 259 13.07 12.12 -5.58
CA LEU A 259 12.41 12.56 -6.82
C LEU A 259 12.94 11.78 -8.04
N HIS A 260 14.25 11.57 -8.12
CA HIS A 260 14.89 10.83 -9.20
C HIS A 260 14.48 9.35 -9.23
N PHE A 261 14.34 8.74 -8.05
CA PHE A 261 13.82 7.39 -7.90
C PHE A 261 12.35 7.30 -8.27
N ASP A 262 11.53 8.27 -7.87
CA ASP A 262 10.11 8.29 -8.20
C ASP A 262 9.88 8.41 -9.70
N ILE A 263 10.64 9.27 -10.38
CA ILE A 263 10.57 9.41 -11.84
C ILE A 263 11.13 8.17 -12.55
N LEU A 264 12.21 7.59 -12.05
CA LEU A 264 12.73 6.35 -12.62
C LEU A 264 11.72 5.21 -12.45
N ALA A 265 11.09 5.08 -11.29
CA ALA A 265 10.06 4.08 -11.03
C ALA A 265 8.88 4.24 -12.00
N LEU A 266 8.40 5.46 -12.20
CA LEU A 266 7.36 5.72 -13.22
C LEU A 266 7.82 5.35 -14.63
N ASN A 267 9.02 5.75 -15.03
CA ASN A 267 9.57 5.43 -16.34
C ASN A 267 9.75 3.92 -16.58
N LEU A 268 9.91 3.15 -15.51
CA LEU A 268 10.01 1.70 -15.52
C LEU A 268 8.65 1.01 -15.30
N SER A 269 7.54 1.75 -15.17
CA SER A 269 6.23 1.16 -14.85
C SER A 269 5.35 1.03 -16.09
N TYR A 270 4.74 -0.14 -16.23
CA TYR A 270 3.66 -0.43 -17.15
C TYR A 270 2.46 -1.04 -16.40
N PRO A 271 1.23 -0.98 -16.95
CA PRO A 271 0.04 -1.50 -16.27
C PRO A 271 0.09 -3.00 -15.92
N THR A 272 0.98 -3.78 -16.54
CA THR A 272 1.21 -5.20 -16.26
C THR A 272 2.40 -5.48 -15.35
N SER A 273 3.31 -4.50 -15.19
CA SER A 273 4.50 -4.57 -14.34
C SER A 273 4.86 -3.18 -13.81
N ARG A 274 4.47 -2.91 -12.57
CA ARG A 274 4.58 -1.60 -11.94
C ARG A 274 5.77 -1.58 -10.99
N CYS A 275 6.70 -0.64 -11.18
CA CYS A 275 7.76 -0.36 -10.22
C CYS A 275 7.18 0.59 -9.15
N ASN A 276 6.82 0.08 -7.99
CA ASN A 276 6.20 0.88 -6.93
C ASN A 276 7.23 1.76 -6.22
N TYR A 277 8.43 1.23 -6.01
CA TYR A 277 9.42 1.88 -5.18
C TYR A 277 10.85 1.51 -5.59
N ILE A 278 11.77 2.46 -5.45
CA ILE A 278 13.20 2.23 -5.59
C ILE A 278 13.87 2.68 -4.30
N SER A 279 14.71 1.83 -3.73
CA SER A 279 15.41 2.10 -2.48
C SER A 279 16.86 1.67 -2.50
N LEU A 280 17.60 2.18 -1.53
CA LEU A 280 18.93 1.68 -1.21
C LEU A 280 18.83 0.70 -0.05
N SER A 281 19.68 -0.32 -0.10
CA SER A 281 20.00 -1.14 1.07
C SER A 281 20.56 -0.30 2.23
N PRO A 282 20.45 -0.78 3.49
CA PRO A 282 20.93 -0.03 4.65
C PRO A 282 22.42 0.36 4.62
N ASP A 283 23.25 -0.41 3.91
CA ASP A 283 24.69 -0.11 3.75
C ASP A 283 25.01 0.78 2.53
N GLY A 284 23.99 1.17 1.76
CA GLY A 284 24.10 2.03 0.59
C GLY A 284 24.75 1.39 -0.63
N LYS A 285 25.05 0.09 -0.62
CA LYS A 285 25.82 -0.59 -1.69
C LYS A 285 24.96 -1.27 -2.75
N GLN A 286 23.70 -1.53 -2.42
CA GLN A 286 22.73 -2.17 -3.31
C GLN A 286 21.54 -1.25 -3.58
N ILE A 287 21.11 -1.20 -4.84
CA ILE A 287 19.84 -0.59 -5.26
C ILE A 287 18.77 -1.68 -5.43
N ASN A 288 17.58 -1.41 -4.90
CA ASN A 288 16.43 -2.31 -4.90
C ASN A 288 15.30 -1.69 -5.71
N LEU A 289 14.68 -2.47 -6.59
CA LEU A 289 13.47 -2.10 -7.29
C LEU A 289 12.34 -3.03 -6.88
N ASP A 290 11.26 -2.47 -6.35
CA ASP A 290 10.07 -3.20 -5.95
C ASP A 290 9.03 -3.17 -7.07
N PHE A 291 8.72 -4.34 -7.62
CA PHE A 291 7.74 -4.53 -8.67
C PHE A 291 6.51 -5.31 -8.20
N VAL A 292 5.34 -4.83 -8.61
CA VAL A 292 4.09 -5.60 -8.63
C VAL A 292 3.77 -6.00 -10.06
N VAL A 293 3.51 -7.30 -10.30
CA VAL A 293 3.25 -7.84 -11.64
C VAL A 293 1.92 -8.59 -11.69
N LYS A 294 1.24 -8.55 -12.84
CA LYS A 294 -0.01 -9.31 -13.05
C LYS A 294 0.23 -10.81 -13.25
N ASP A 295 1.19 -11.18 -14.10
CA ASP A 295 1.57 -12.59 -14.35
C ASP A 295 2.91 -12.89 -13.66
N ILE A 296 2.94 -13.88 -12.77
CA ILE A 296 4.16 -14.31 -12.11
C ILE A 296 4.59 -15.71 -12.55
N LYS A 297 5.49 -15.73 -13.54
CA LYS A 297 6.21 -16.94 -13.95
C LYS A 297 7.69 -16.73 -13.70
N ARG A 298 8.39 -17.81 -13.34
CA ARG A 298 9.84 -17.76 -13.12
C ARG A 298 10.60 -17.12 -14.29
N THR A 299 10.23 -17.49 -15.51
CA THR A 299 10.80 -16.92 -16.74
C THR A 299 10.52 -15.43 -16.86
N LYS A 300 9.29 -14.99 -16.57
CA LYS A 300 8.90 -13.57 -16.60
C LYS A 300 9.67 -12.72 -15.60
N ILE A 301 9.90 -13.21 -14.39
CA ILE A 301 10.74 -12.50 -13.40
C ILE A 301 12.18 -12.36 -13.91
N SER A 302 12.76 -13.44 -14.45
CA SER A 302 14.10 -13.38 -14.99
C SER A 302 14.21 -12.48 -16.23
N GLU A 303 13.19 -12.44 -17.09
CA GLU A 303 13.07 -11.52 -18.23
C GLU A 303 13.01 -10.06 -17.75
N LEU A 304 12.15 -9.77 -16.78
CA LEU A 304 12.01 -8.43 -16.19
C LEU A 304 13.36 -7.92 -15.65
N ALA A 305 14.04 -8.72 -14.84
CA ALA A 305 15.36 -8.37 -14.30
C ALA A 305 16.43 -8.20 -15.38
N THR A 306 16.38 -9.05 -16.40
CA THR A 306 17.27 -8.99 -17.57
C THR A 306 17.08 -7.69 -18.36
N PHE A 307 15.86 -7.21 -18.52
CA PHE A 307 15.61 -5.99 -19.29
C PHE A 307 15.87 -4.72 -18.47
N ILE A 308 15.50 -4.71 -17.19
CA ILE A 308 15.49 -3.49 -16.38
C ILE A 308 16.82 -3.22 -15.69
N LEU A 309 17.45 -4.22 -15.07
CA LEU A 309 18.65 -3.98 -14.27
C LEU A 309 19.83 -3.38 -15.07
N PRO A 310 20.06 -3.75 -16.34
CA PRO A 310 21.06 -3.05 -17.17
C PRO A 310 20.74 -1.57 -17.42
N ILE A 311 19.46 -1.20 -17.56
CA ILE A 311 19.02 0.18 -17.73
C ILE A 311 19.30 0.98 -16.45
N VAL A 312 19.00 0.41 -15.29
CA VAL A 312 19.25 1.02 -13.98
C VAL A 312 20.76 1.17 -13.74
N TYR A 313 21.54 0.13 -14.00
CA TYR A 313 23.01 0.18 -13.88
C TYR A 313 23.63 1.26 -14.77
N ASN A 314 23.15 1.41 -16.01
CA ASN A 314 23.64 2.47 -16.89
C ASN A 314 23.37 3.88 -16.33
N LYS A 315 22.31 4.04 -15.55
CA LYS A 315 21.95 5.32 -14.92
C LYS A 315 22.69 5.55 -13.62
N TYR A 316 22.87 4.51 -12.82
CA TYR A 316 23.55 4.56 -11.53
C TYR A 316 24.59 3.42 -11.44
N PRO A 317 25.79 3.60 -12.00
CA PRO A 317 26.78 2.52 -12.12
C PRO A 317 27.57 2.24 -10.84
N ASP A 318 27.44 3.08 -9.81
CA ASP A 318 28.32 3.07 -8.64
C ASP A 318 27.91 2.08 -7.53
N PHE A 319 26.80 1.37 -7.71
CA PHE A 319 26.36 0.35 -6.77
C PHE A 319 27.04 -1.00 -7.03
N ASP A 320 27.29 -1.77 -5.97
CA ASP A 320 27.89 -3.11 -6.04
C ASP A 320 26.87 -4.14 -6.54
N GLN A 321 25.59 -3.94 -6.22
CA GLN A 321 24.51 -4.89 -6.45
C GLN A 321 23.20 -4.21 -6.86
N TYR A 322 22.39 -4.94 -7.65
CA TYR A 322 21.12 -4.49 -8.19
C TYR A 322 20.10 -5.60 -8.02
N MET A 323 18.99 -5.30 -7.36
CA MET A 323 17.98 -6.30 -7.00
C MET A 323 16.60 -5.89 -7.52
N ILE A 324 15.89 -6.85 -8.11
CA ILE A 324 14.44 -6.73 -8.33
C ILE A 324 13.74 -7.61 -7.32
N LEU A 325 12.78 -7.02 -6.59
CA LEU A 325 11.76 -7.71 -5.83
C LEU A 325 10.49 -7.73 -6.68
N VAL A 326 9.82 -8.87 -6.73
CA VAL A 326 8.57 -9.07 -7.48
C VAL A 326 7.52 -9.65 -6.57
N SER A 327 6.36 -9.01 -6.51
CA SER A 327 5.19 -9.48 -5.78
C SER A 327 3.95 -9.54 -6.68
N ASN A 328 3.01 -10.40 -6.31
CA ASN A 328 1.64 -10.38 -6.80
C ASN A 328 0.70 -10.90 -5.70
N GLU A 329 -0.60 -10.81 -5.91
CA GLU A 329 -1.62 -11.22 -4.93
C GLU A 329 -1.61 -12.72 -4.58
N ARG A 330 -0.93 -13.54 -5.40
CA ARG A 330 -0.98 -15.00 -5.37
C ARG A 330 0.34 -15.65 -5.00
N THR A 331 1.38 -14.89 -4.65
CA THR A 331 2.71 -15.42 -4.37
C THR A 331 3.40 -14.66 -3.23
N ASN A 332 4.35 -15.30 -2.59
CA ASN A 332 5.28 -14.59 -1.72
C ASN A 332 6.28 -13.80 -2.56
N THR A 333 6.85 -12.73 -1.98
CA THR A 333 7.83 -11.89 -2.68
C THR A 333 8.99 -12.73 -3.22
N CYS A 334 9.08 -12.76 -4.55
CA CYS A 334 10.19 -13.32 -5.30
C CYS A 334 11.26 -12.25 -5.47
N TRP A 335 12.51 -12.67 -5.69
CA TRP A 335 13.57 -11.69 -5.97
C TRP A 335 14.74 -12.29 -6.72
N ILE A 336 15.44 -11.42 -7.45
CA ILE A 336 16.68 -11.74 -8.14
C ILE A 336 17.68 -10.60 -7.99
N ARG A 337 18.95 -10.95 -7.77
CA ARG A 337 20.03 -10.00 -7.53
C ARG A 337 21.22 -10.24 -8.45
N TYR A 338 21.65 -9.19 -9.13
CA TYR A 338 22.86 -9.15 -9.95
C TYR A 338 23.95 -8.30 -9.31
N LYS A 339 25.21 -8.68 -9.53
CA LYS A 339 26.39 -7.88 -9.22
C LYS A 339 26.66 -6.88 -10.33
N LYS A 340 27.31 -5.78 -9.98
CA LYS A 340 27.81 -4.76 -10.92
C LYS A 340 28.55 -5.36 -12.11
N THR A 341 29.50 -6.26 -11.85
CA THR A 341 30.33 -6.90 -12.88
C THR A 341 29.52 -7.75 -13.85
N GLU A 342 28.47 -8.42 -13.37
CA GLU A 342 27.59 -9.26 -14.19
C GLU A 342 26.77 -8.40 -15.17
N LEU A 343 26.24 -7.26 -14.71
CA LEU A 343 25.56 -6.28 -15.56
C LEU A 343 26.50 -5.63 -16.57
N MET A 344 27.73 -5.31 -16.14
CA MET A 344 28.76 -4.79 -17.02
C MET A 344 29.13 -5.79 -18.13
N ASP A 345 29.25 -7.07 -17.81
CA ASP A 345 29.55 -8.13 -18.78
C ASP A 345 28.42 -8.33 -19.79
N ILE A 346 27.16 -8.26 -19.33
CA ILE A 346 25.97 -8.28 -20.19
C ILE A 346 26.00 -7.11 -21.18
N ILE A 347 26.18 -5.88 -20.70
CA ILE A 347 26.12 -4.68 -21.53
C ILE A 347 27.26 -4.68 -22.56
N ASN A 348 28.44 -5.15 -22.16
CA ASN A 348 29.61 -5.28 -23.03
C ASN A 348 29.60 -6.55 -23.88
N ARG A 349 28.54 -7.36 -23.83
CA ARG A 349 28.38 -8.63 -24.57
C ARG A 349 29.52 -9.63 -24.32
N LYS A 350 30.14 -9.58 -23.14
CA LYS A 350 31.17 -10.54 -22.71
C LYS A 350 30.56 -11.86 -22.26
N ARG A 351 29.36 -11.79 -21.70
CA ARG A 351 28.58 -12.94 -21.24
C ARG A 351 27.13 -12.79 -21.69
N SER A 352 26.49 -13.92 -21.96
CA SER A 352 25.05 -14.00 -22.22
C SER A 352 24.23 -13.89 -20.94
N PHE A 353 22.96 -13.51 -21.07
CA PHE A 353 22.03 -13.48 -19.94
C PHE A 353 21.85 -14.84 -19.28
N ALA A 354 21.80 -15.92 -20.07
CA ALA A 354 21.62 -17.27 -19.56
C ALA A 354 22.80 -17.70 -18.66
N GLU A 355 24.04 -17.34 -19.04
CA GLU A 355 25.22 -17.61 -18.24
C GLU A 355 25.19 -16.85 -16.90
N VAL A 356 24.84 -15.56 -16.92
CA VAL A 356 24.74 -14.75 -15.69
C VAL A 356 23.61 -15.24 -14.78
N LEU A 357 22.44 -15.58 -15.36
CA LEU A 357 21.30 -16.09 -14.60
C LEU A 357 21.65 -17.42 -13.89
N LYS A 358 22.41 -18.28 -14.57
CA LYS A 358 22.90 -19.54 -13.98
C LYS A 358 23.75 -19.28 -12.74
N ASP A 359 24.72 -18.37 -12.80
CA ASP A 359 25.55 -17.99 -11.64
C ASP A 359 24.71 -17.47 -10.47
N CYS A 360 23.65 -16.72 -10.77
CA CYS A 360 22.76 -16.16 -9.75
C CYS A 360 21.95 -17.26 -9.05
N ILE A 361 21.45 -18.24 -9.81
CA ILE A 361 20.75 -19.41 -9.25
C ILE A 361 21.71 -20.22 -8.37
N GLU A 362 22.92 -20.51 -8.85
CA GLU A 362 23.93 -21.29 -8.11
C GLU A 362 24.35 -20.59 -6.81
N ARG A 363 24.44 -19.25 -6.83
CA ARG A 363 24.72 -18.41 -5.65
C ARG A 363 23.52 -18.27 -4.69
N LYS A 364 22.33 -18.78 -5.05
CA LYS A 364 21.05 -18.57 -4.34
C LYS A 364 20.63 -17.10 -4.28
N ASP A 365 21.02 -16.33 -5.30
CA ASP A 365 20.61 -14.95 -5.52
C ASP A 365 19.37 -14.82 -6.43
N PHE A 366 18.63 -15.93 -6.59
CA PHE A 366 17.32 -15.95 -7.23
C PHE A 366 16.38 -16.81 -6.38
N VAL A 367 15.43 -16.16 -5.69
CA VAL A 367 14.36 -16.81 -4.96
C VAL A 367 13.06 -16.66 -5.74
N TYR A 368 12.42 -17.79 -6.00
CA TYR A 368 11.15 -17.88 -6.69
C TYR A 368 10.17 -18.70 -5.87
N TRP A 369 8.97 -18.15 -5.67
CA TRP A 369 7.83 -18.82 -5.08
C TRP A 369 6.78 -19.02 -6.18
N GLU A 370 6.33 -20.26 -6.34
CA GLU A 370 5.25 -20.56 -7.28
C GLU A 370 3.97 -19.89 -6.81
N PRO A 371 3.25 -19.16 -7.68
CA PRO A 371 1.96 -18.60 -7.31
C PRO A 371 0.95 -19.72 -7.02
N SER A 372 0.11 -19.48 -6.02
CA SER A 372 -0.98 -20.38 -5.66
C SER A 372 -2.02 -20.45 -6.78
N ASP A 373 -2.29 -21.65 -7.26
CA ASP A 373 -3.34 -21.98 -8.22
C ASP A 373 -4.66 -22.38 -7.54
N GLU A 374 -4.71 -22.35 -6.21
CA GLU A 374 -5.89 -22.72 -5.44
C GLU A 374 -7.05 -21.76 -5.71
N SER A 375 -8.22 -22.28 -6.07
CA SER A 375 -9.43 -21.45 -6.18
C SER A 375 -9.84 -20.97 -4.80
N ILE A 376 -9.82 -19.65 -4.58
CA ILE A 376 -10.22 -19.03 -3.32
C ILE A 376 -11.33 -18.00 -3.55
N ASN A 377 -12.09 -17.74 -2.49
CA ASN A 377 -12.90 -16.54 -2.39
C ASN A 377 -12.04 -15.40 -1.82
N GLU A 378 -11.63 -14.46 -2.66
CA GLU A 378 -10.75 -13.34 -2.26
C GLU A 378 -11.36 -12.46 -1.16
N MET A 379 -12.68 -12.22 -1.21
CA MET A 379 -13.36 -11.46 -0.16
C MET A 379 -13.33 -12.21 1.17
N GLU A 380 -13.58 -13.52 1.15
CA GLU A 380 -13.50 -14.34 2.36
C GLU A 380 -12.09 -14.29 2.95
N VAL A 381 -11.05 -14.49 2.13
CA VAL A 381 -9.66 -14.46 2.60
C VAL A 381 -9.27 -13.09 3.18
N LYS A 382 -9.66 -12.00 2.52
CA LYS A 382 -9.32 -10.63 2.93
C LYS A 382 -9.95 -10.26 4.27
N TYR A 383 -11.21 -10.66 4.49
CA TYR A 383 -12.01 -10.23 5.63
C TYR A 383 -12.23 -11.28 6.72
N HIS A 384 -11.81 -12.53 6.51
CA HIS A 384 -11.94 -13.56 7.53
C HIS A 384 -11.17 -13.18 8.79
N ARG A 385 -11.87 -13.19 9.93
CA ARG A 385 -11.30 -12.99 11.25
C ARG A 385 -11.90 -14.02 12.20
N PHE A 386 -11.08 -14.59 13.06
CA PHE A 386 -11.56 -15.42 14.15
C PHE A 386 -12.21 -14.55 15.23
N ASN A 387 -13.36 -14.99 15.74
CA ASN A 387 -14.02 -14.33 16.86
C ASN A 387 -13.23 -14.49 18.16
N ASN A 388 -13.24 -13.46 19.00
CA ASN A 388 -12.81 -13.58 20.39
C ASN A 388 -13.91 -14.28 21.21
N PHE A 389 -13.50 -15.10 22.19
CA PHE A 389 -14.44 -15.76 23.10
C PHE A 389 -14.29 -15.19 24.50
N TYR A 390 -15.42 -14.80 25.09
CA TYR A 390 -15.49 -14.21 26.41
C TYR A 390 -16.23 -15.14 27.37
N PHE A 391 -15.59 -15.49 28.47
CA PHE A 391 -16.20 -16.23 29.57
C PHE A 391 -16.13 -15.38 30.84
N GLU A 392 -16.82 -15.81 31.90
CA GLU A 392 -16.92 -15.06 33.16
C GLU A 392 -15.54 -14.74 33.78
N ASP A 393 -14.67 -15.76 33.86
CA ASP A 393 -13.36 -15.63 34.53
C ASP A 393 -12.15 -15.64 33.59
N TRP A 394 -12.35 -15.90 32.30
CA TRP A 394 -11.25 -16.08 31.36
C TRP A 394 -11.68 -15.84 29.92
N ASN A 395 -10.74 -15.55 29.01
CA ASN A 395 -11.05 -15.19 27.62
C ASN A 395 -10.06 -15.82 26.64
N ILE A 396 -10.50 -16.06 25.40
CA ILE A 396 -9.65 -16.46 24.27
C ILE A 396 -9.62 -15.31 23.28
N LYS A 397 -8.42 -14.83 22.91
CA LYS A 397 -8.24 -13.79 21.91
C LYS A 397 -7.06 -14.08 20.99
N ASN A 398 -6.89 -13.23 19.97
CA ASN A 398 -5.75 -13.26 19.06
C ASN A 398 -5.54 -14.64 18.43
N ILE A 399 -6.63 -15.26 18.00
CA ILE A 399 -6.60 -16.54 17.32
C ILE A 399 -6.00 -16.32 15.93
N GLN A 400 -5.04 -17.15 15.55
CA GLN A 400 -4.28 -17.06 14.31
C GLN A 400 -4.23 -18.42 13.63
N ASP A 401 -4.35 -18.40 12.31
CA ASP A 401 -4.04 -19.55 11.47
C ASP A 401 -2.52 -19.62 11.26
N VAL A 402 -1.92 -20.73 11.69
CA VAL A 402 -0.49 -21.04 11.50
C VAL A 402 -0.31 -22.39 10.80
N SER A 403 -1.31 -22.74 9.98
CA SER A 403 -1.35 -23.99 9.24
C SER A 403 -0.19 -24.15 8.26
N THR A 404 0.11 -25.40 7.97
CA THR A 404 1.07 -25.84 6.97
C THR A 404 0.33 -26.63 5.90
N ILE A 405 1.02 -27.01 4.82
CA ILE A 405 0.40 -27.79 3.73
C ILE A 405 -0.22 -29.11 4.22
N ASP A 406 0.39 -29.75 5.23
CA ASP A 406 -0.04 -31.08 5.71
C ASP A 406 -0.90 -31.03 6.98
N SER A 407 -0.98 -29.88 7.66
CA SER A 407 -1.54 -29.81 9.00
C SER A 407 -2.21 -28.46 9.26
N LYS A 408 -3.47 -28.53 9.70
CA LYS A 408 -4.27 -27.40 10.13
C LYS A 408 -3.89 -27.06 11.57
N LYS A 409 -3.40 -25.85 11.79
CA LYS A 409 -2.84 -25.43 13.07
C LYS A 409 -3.37 -24.08 13.48
N LEU A 410 -3.88 -23.99 14.70
CA LEU A 410 -4.35 -22.73 15.26
C LEU A 410 -3.48 -22.32 16.45
N LYS A 411 -3.28 -21.02 16.59
CA LYS A 411 -2.60 -20.43 17.74
C LYS A 411 -3.53 -19.42 18.40
N ALA A 412 -3.54 -19.35 19.72
CA ALA A 412 -4.34 -18.36 20.45
C ALA A 412 -3.66 -17.87 21.73
N GLU A 413 -4.14 -16.73 22.23
CA GLU A 413 -3.83 -16.22 23.56
C GLU A 413 -5.01 -16.46 24.49
N VAL A 414 -4.74 -16.94 25.70
CA VAL A 414 -5.76 -17.20 26.72
C VAL A 414 -5.45 -16.41 27.97
N PHE A 415 -6.44 -15.71 28.51
CA PHE A 415 -6.31 -14.85 29.68
C PHE A 415 -7.10 -15.43 30.84
N VAL A 416 -6.44 -15.76 31.94
CA VAL A 416 -7.00 -16.62 33.02
C VAL A 416 -7.23 -15.92 34.35
N GLY A 417 -6.87 -14.63 34.47
CA GLY A 417 -6.91 -13.89 35.72
C GLY A 417 -5.69 -14.14 36.61
N GLU A 418 -5.74 -13.60 37.84
CA GLU A 418 -4.70 -13.78 38.86
C GLU A 418 -4.90 -15.05 39.70
N ASP A 419 -6.16 -15.45 39.90
CA ASP A 419 -6.54 -16.60 40.72
C ASP A 419 -6.65 -17.87 39.88
N PHE A 420 -5.53 -18.58 39.76
CA PHE A 420 -5.48 -19.88 39.11
C PHE A 420 -4.57 -20.87 39.81
N ASP A 421 -4.88 -22.15 39.63
CA ASP A 421 -4.00 -23.26 39.96
C ASP A 421 -3.78 -24.13 38.71
N ARG A 422 -2.89 -25.12 38.81
CA ARG A 422 -2.58 -26.04 37.72
C ARG A 422 -3.83 -26.76 37.19
N SER A 423 -4.78 -27.13 38.04
CA SER A 423 -6.01 -27.82 37.65
C SER A 423 -6.94 -26.91 36.84
N LYS A 424 -7.10 -25.66 37.28
CA LYS A 424 -7.88 -24.62 36.60
C LYS A 424 -7.29 -24.33 35.22
N ILE A 425 -5.97 -24.16 35.11
CA ILE A 425 -5.29 -23.95 33.83
C ILE A 425 -5.52 -25.14 32.88
N MET A 426 -5.40 -26.37 33.36
CA MET A 426 -5.66 -27.56 32.53
C MET A 426 -7.13 -27.63 32.07
N SER A 427 -8.07 -27.29 32.94
CA SER A 427 -9.49 -27.22 32.59
C SER A 427 -9.77 -26.18 31.50
N ILE A 428 -9.23 -24.97 31.67
CA ILE A 428 -9.35 -23.88 30.69
C ILE A 428 -8.69 -24.26 29.37
N ALA A 429 -7.50 -24.87 29.41
CA ALA A 429 -6.78 -25.32 28.22
C ALA A 429 -7.59 -26.35 27.42
N ASN A 430 -8.16 -27.36 28.09
CA ASN A 430 -9.00 -28.36 27.43
C ASN A 430 -10.24 -27.72 26.79
N LYS A 431 -10.95 -26.83 27.51
CA LYS A 431 -12.10 -26.10 26.96
C LYS A 431 -11.70 -25.25 25.75
N THR A 432 -10.55 -24.57 25.82
CA THR A 432 -10.01 -23.78 24.72
C THR A 432 -9.69 -24.66 23.51
N ILE A 433 -9.01 -25.79 23.72
CA ILE A 433 -8.67 -26.73 22.65
C ILE A 433 -9.93 -27.22 21.95
N GLU A 434 -10.95 -27.67 22.68
CA GLU A 434 -12.20 -28.12 22.08
C GLU A 434 -12.94 -27.00 21.33
N GLN A 435 -12.91 -25.76 21.85
CA GLN A 435 -13.48 -24.61 21.17
C GLN A 435 -12.75 -24.26 19.86
N LEU A 436 -11.41 -24.33 19.85
CA LEU A 436 -10.60 -23.95 18.68
C LEU A 436 -10.55 -25.06 17.62
N LYS A 437 -10.63 -26.32 18.01
CA LYS A 437 -10.58 -27.48 17.10
C LYS A 437 -11.56 -27.36 15.93
N SER A 438 -12.77 -26.91 16.20
CA SER A 438 -13.87 -26.84 15.24
C SER A 438 -13.89 -25.56 14.40
N LEU A 439 -13.00 -24.60 14.65
CA LEU A 439 -13.03 -23.34 13.92
C LEU A 439 -12.56 -23.51 12.48
N LYS A 440 -13.37 -23.03 11.53
CA LYS A 440 -12.98 -22.89 10.12
C LYS A 440 -11.81 -21.92 9.99
N ASN A 441 -10.73 -22.34 9.34
CA ASN A 441 -9.75 -21.43 8.74
C ASN A 441 -9.96 -21.38 7.22
N VAL A 442 -9.50 -20.31 6.60
CA VAL A 442 -9.65 -20.08 5.17
C VAL A 442 -8.36 -20.38 4.43
N ALA A 443 -8.45 -20.57 3.12
CA ALA A 443 -7.27 -20.69 2.27
C ALA A 443 -6.37 -19.45 2.38
N GLN A 444 -5.07 -19.63 2.15
CA GLN A 444 -4.14 -18.51 2.01
C GLN A 444 -3.91 -18.21 0.52
N PRO A 445 -3.79 -16.93 0.14
CA PRO A 445 -3.70 -16.56 -1.26
C PRO A 445 -2.33 -16.84 -1.86
N THR A 446 -1.26 -16.85 -1.05
CA THR A 446 0.13 -16.97 -1.51
C THR A 446 0.79 -18.32 -1.23
N MET A 447 0.25 -19.10 -0.30
CA MET A 447 0.81 -20.38 0.13
C MET A 447 -0.30 -21.40 0.34
N ARG A 448 -0.11 -22.61 -0.18
CA ARG A 448 -1.03 -23.70 0.08
C ARG A 448 -0.92 -24.17 1.52
N VAL A 449 -2.04 -24.18 2.23
CA VAL A 449 -2.15 -24.66 3.61
C VAL A 449 -3.34 -25.61 3.74
N LYS A 450 -3.36 -26.47 4.76
CA LYS A 450 -4.54 -27.26 5.10
C LYS A 450 -5.60 -26.35 5.75
N HIS A 451 -6.77 -26.22 5.13
CA HIS A 451 -7.84 -25.31 5.59
C HIS A 451 -9.24 -25.92 5.47
N GLY A 452 -10.25 -25.16 5.91
CA GLY A 452 -11.66 -25.55 5.87
C GLY A 452 -12.24 -25.89 7.25
N ASP A 453 -13.37 -26.60 7.27
CA ASP A 453 -14.15 -26.89 8.49
C ASP A 453 -13.66 -28.13 9.27
N MET A 454 -12.64 -28.82 8.79
CA MET A 454 -12.07 -30.00 9.46
C MET A 454 -11.41 -29.64 10.80
N GLU A 455 -11.31 -30.62 11.70
CA GLU A 455 -10.66 -30.39 13.00
C GLU A 455 -9.20 -29.95 12.85
N ALA A 456 -8.77 -29.02 13.72
CA ALA A 456 -7.37 -28.65 13.81
C ALA A 456 -6.51 -29.82 14.30
N ASP A 457 -5.44 -30.13 13.56
CA ASP A 457 -4.48 -31.18 13.94
C ASP A 457 -3.60 -30.75 15.10
N SER A 458 -3.34 -29.43 15.25
CA SER A 458 -2.54 -28.87 16.33
C SER A 458 -3.09 -27.54 16.82
N ILE A 459 -3.01 -27.32 18.14
CA ILE A 459 -3.43 -26.07 18.78
C ILE A 459 -2.34 -25.61 19.75
N TYR A 460 -1.90 -24.35 19.59
CA TYR A 460 -0.88 -23.73 20.41
C TYR A 460 -1.49 -22.59 21.22
N LEU A 461 -1.39 -22.65 22.55
CA LEU A 461 -1.92 -21.63 23.44
C LEU A 461 -0.79 -20.97 24.19
N ASN A 462 -0.83 -19.64 24.25
CA ASN A 462 -0.04 -18.86 25.19
C ASN A 462 -0.97 -18.38 26.31
N ILE A 463 -0.72 -18.83 27.53
CA ILE A 463 -1.55 -18.50 28.68
C ILE A 463 -0.96 -17.31 29.43
N PHE A 464 -1.79 -16.30 29.64
CA PHE A 464 -1.44 -15.06 30.34
C PHE A 464 -2.41 -14.78 31.48
N ARG A 465 -1.94 -14.02 32.49
CA ARG A 465 -2.77 -13.58 33.62
C ARG A 465 -3.80 -12.54 33.18
N SER A 466 -3.37 -11.53 32.43
CA SER A 466 -4.19 -10.37 32.06
C SER A 466 -4.02 -9.94 30.60
N ASP A 467 -5.14 -9.55 29.98
CA ASP A 467 -5.21 -8.91 28.66
C ASP A 467 -5.00 -7.38 28.71
N GLY A 468 -4.72 -6.82 29.89
CA GLY A 468 -4.43 -5.40 30.05
C GLY A 468 -3.14 -4.97 29.34
N ARG A 469 -2.70 -3.73 29.60
CA ARG A 469 -1.42 -3.16 29.10
C ARG A 469 -0.20 -3.78 29.80
N ARG A 470 -0.11 -5.11 29.85
CA ARG A 470 1.01 -5.89 30.38
C ARG A 470 1.75 -6.60 29.24
N GLY A 471 3.00 -6.96 29.47
CA GLY A 471 3.81 -7.66 28.48
C GLY A 471 3.19 -9.00 28.06
N LYS A 472 3.17 -9.29 26.76
CA LYS A 472 2.71 -10.57 26.19
C LYS A 472 3.84 -11.36 25.53
N ASN A 473 5.09 -11.05 25.89
CA ASN A 473 6.25 -11.81 25.42
C ASN A 473 6.37 -13.13 26.19
N LEU A 474 7.02 -14.12 25.58
CA LEU A 474 7.24 -15.44 26.16
C LEU A 474 8.62 -15.51 26.83
N LEU A 475 9.03 -14.47 27.55
CA LEU A 475 10.29 -14.48 28.30
C LEU A 475 10.06 -14.98 29.73
N PRO A 476 11.04 -15.68 30.34
CA PRO A 476 10.90 -16.19 31.71
C PRO A 476 10.71 -15.11 32.79
N ASN A 477 11.15 -13.87 32.51
CA ASN A 477 10.97 -12.73 33.41
C ASN A 477 9.62 -12.01 33.24
N ASN A 478 8.79 -12.41 32.27
CA ASN A 478 7.47 -11.83 32.11
C ASN A 478 6.48 -12.42 33.11
N THR A 479 6.14 -11.65 34.14
CA THR A 479 5.21 -12.06 35.19
C THR A 479 3.78 -12.28 34.70
N ASN A 480 3.41 -11.68 33.56
CA ASN A 480 2.09 -11.86 32.96
C ASN A 480 1.97 -13.22 32.24
N PHE A 481 3.08 -13.81 31.82
CA PHE A 481 3.11 -15.09 31.13
C PHE A 481 3.08 -16.25 32.14
N VAL A 482 2.19 -17.22 31.91
CA VAL A 482 1.98 -18.37 32.80
C VAL A 482 2.60 -19.64 32.21
N CYS A 483 2.13 -20.07 31.04
CA CYS A 483 2.66 -21.25 30.38
C CYS A 483 2.34 -21.28 28.87
N MET A 484 3.11 -22.09 28.14
CA MET A 484 2.77 -22.50 26.77
C MET A 484 2.07 -23.85 26.82
N ILE A 485 1.07 -24.03 25.98
CA ILE A 485 0.36 -25.29 25.81
C ILE A 485 0.41 -25.68 24.33
N ASP A 486 0.74 -26.93 24.09
CA ASP A 486 0.91 -27.50 22.77
C ASP A 486 0.12 -28.81 22.68
N TYR A 487 -1.02 -28.75 21.99
CA TYR A 487 -1.87 -29.89 21.68
C TYR A 487 -1.60 -30.37 20.26
N ASN A 488 -1.38 -31.68 20.09
CA ASN A 488 -1.27 -32.32 18.77
C ASN A 488 -2.13 -33.58 18.73
N LEU A 489 -2.84 -33.81 17.63
CA LEU A 489 -3.69 -34.98 17.45
C LEU A 489 -2.91 -36.30 17.53
N SER A 490 -1.67 -36.32 17.03
CA SER A 490 -0.72 -37.44 17.15
C SER A 490 -0.20 -37.66 18.57
N GLY A 491 -0.31 -36.63 19.42
CA GLY A 491 0.30 -36.55 20.73
C GLY A 491 1.74 -36.03 20.72
N ASP A 492 2.41 -35.97 19.56
CA ASP A 492 3.79 -35.50 19.45
C ASP A 492 3.86 -34.07 18.91
N THR A 493 4.73 -33.26 19.53
CA THR A 493 4.91 -31.85 19.15
C THR A 493 5.60 -31.73 17.80
N THR A 494 5.07 -30.83 16.97
CA THR A 494 5.72 -30.41 15.72
C THR A 494 6.59 -29.15 15.90
N LEU A 495 6.62 -28.55 17.09
CA LEU A 495 7.39 -27.35 17.39
C LEU A 495 8.73 -27.68 18.05
N LYS A 496 9.82 -27.32 17.35
CA LYS A 496 11.15 -27.36 17.95
C LYS A 496 11.21 -26.33 19.09
N PHE A 497 11.51 -26.78 20.30
CA PHE A 497 11.57 -25.95 21.51
C PHE A 497 10.29 -25.12 21.74
N GLY A 498 9.11 -25.67 21.41
CA GLY A 498 7.82 -24.97 21.55
C GLY A 498 7.70 -23.68 20.73
N GLY A 499 8.56 -23.48 19.73
CA GLY A 499 8.55 -22.28 18.90
C GLY A 499 9.30 -21.08 19.50
N VAL A 500 10.01 -21.25 20.61
CA VAL A 500 10.93 -20.25 21.18
C VAL A 500 12.40 -20.66 21.00
N THR A 501 13.33 -19.77 21.34
CA THR A 501 14.75 -20.10 21.32
C THR A 501 15.09 -21.16 22.36
N LYS A 502 16.12 -21.98 22.09
CA LYS A 502 16.58 -23.02 23.03
C LYS A 502 16.92 -22.44 24.41
N SER A 503 17.52 -21.25 24.46
CA SER A 503 17.91 -20.59 25.71
C SER A 503 16.72 -20.22 26.60
N ILE A 504 15.58 -19.86 26.00
CA ILE A 504 14.33 -19.60 26.72
C ILE A 504 13.69 -20.93 27.13
N TRP A 505 13.58 -21.88 26.20
CA TRP A 505 12.86 -23.14 26.39
C TRP A 505 13.35 -23.98 27.58
N ILE A 506 14.66 -24.04 27.80
CA ILE A 506 15.26 -24.81 28.89
C ILE A 506 14.98 -24.23 30.28
N GLN A 507 14.54 -22.97 30.36
CA GLN A 507 14.20 -22.31 31.63
C GLN A 507 12.77 -22.67 32.10
N TYR A 508 11.96 -23.27 31.24
CA TYR A 508 10.60 -23.69 31.57
C TYR A 508 10.54 -25.09 32.16
N ARG A 509 9.56 -25.31 33.05
CA ARG A 509 9.25 -26.63 33.56
C ARG A 509 8.31 -27.34 32.58
N HIS A 510 8.73 -28.51 32.09
CA HIS A 510 8.00 -29.26 31.07
C HIS A 510 7.11 -30.33 31.68
N GLU A 511 5.91 -30.48 31.14
CA GLU A 511 4.93 -31.48 31.54
C GLU A 511 4.22 -32.06 30.30
N ARG A 512 3.79 -33.33 30.36
CA ARG A 512 2.95 -33.95 29.32
C ARG A 512 1.74 -34.62 29.97
N VAL A 513 0.56 -34.29 29.48
CA VAL A 513 -0.72 -34.88 29.90
C VAL A 513 -1.45 -35.34 28.64
N GLY A 514 -1.42 -36.66 28.38
CA GLY A 514 -1.97 -37.23 27.16
C GLY A 514 -1.37 -36.61 25.90
N LYS A 515 -2.22 -35.97 25.08
CA LYS A 515 -1.85 -35.29 23.83
C LYS A 515 -1.35 -33.85 24.01
N ILE A 516 -1.30 -33.36 25.24
CA ILE A 516 -0.95 -31.98 25.57
C ILE A 516 0.43 -31.95 26.19
N ARG A 517 1.29 -31.07 25.67
CA ARG A 517 2.56 -30.70 26.28
C ARG A 517 2.45 -29.29 26.85
N LEU A 518 2.92 -29.10 28.08
CA LEU A 518 2.97 -27.82 28.75
C LEU A 518 4.41 -27.41 29.04
N ALA A 519 4.69 -26.13 28.90
CA ALA A 519 5.92 -25.50 29.34
C ALA A 519 5.58 -24.35 30.28
N TRP A 520 5.74 -24.60 31.58
CA TRP A 520 5.40 -23.68 32.66
C TRP A 520 6.53 -22.69 32.92
N ARG A 521 6.16 -21.41 33.05
CA ARG A 521 7.05 -20.37 33.59
C ARG A 521 7.11 -20.40 35.11
N GLU A 522 6.01 -20.78 35.76
CA GLU A 522 5.83 -20.92 37.21
C GLU A 522 5.51 -22.36 37.61
#